data_AF-A0A0A1CVK2-F1
#
_entry.id   AF-A0A0A1CVK2-F1
#
_cell.length_a   1.000
_cell.length_b   1.000
_cell.length_c   1.000
_cell.angle_alpha   90.00
_cell.angle_beta   90.00
_cell.angle_gamma   90.00
#
_symmetry.space_group_name_H-M   'P 1'
#
loop_
_entity.id
_entity.type
_entity.pdbx_description
1 polymer ?
#
loop_
_entity_poly.entity_id
_entity_poly.type
_entity_poly.pdbx_seq_one_letter_code
_entity_poly.pdbx_strand_id
1 'polypeptide(L)'
;MTVEEEAAKAEHEAKFTAYNRAPKFRHITRELEGVVERESYIYSTPDGAVELWRRPETGGLSWSSTGHMGGVEIHSPKPLYANQKQNPGYCAHVWGGKCWTSGSSMAFDQYEEEFGQPDYIKAELARWHSNEFDSPEEDES
;
A
#
# COMPACT_ATOMS: atom_id res chain seq x y z
N MET A 1 -19.80 -31.95 -21.02
CA MET A 1 -20.02 -31.09 -19.85
C MET A 1 -21.50 -30.83 -19.78
N THR A 2 -22.14 -31.10 -18.65
CA THR A 2 -23.58 -30.84 -18.47
C THR A 2 -23.81 -29.35 -18.21
N VAL A 3 -25.04 -28.88 -18.40
CA VAL A 3 -25.45 -27.50 -18.09
C VAL A 3 -25.17 -27.18 -16.60
N GLU A 4 -25.30 -28.17 -15.72
CA GLU A 4 -25.00 -28.06 -14.29
C GLU A 4 -23.49 -27.92 -14.01
N GLU A 5 -22.64 -28.65 -14.75
CA GLU A 5 -21.17 -28.52 -14.65
C GLU A 5 -20.69 -27.15 -15.19
N GLU A 6 -21.31 -26.64 -16.25
CA GLU A 6 -21.05 -25.29 -16.78
C GLU A 6 -21.43 -24.19 -15.78
N ALA A 7 -22.61 -24.32 -15.16
CA ALA A 7 -23.08 -23.38 -14.15
C ALA A 7 -22.17 -23.37 -12.90
N ALA A 8 -21.77 -24.55 -12.40
CA ALA A 8 -20.87 -24.66 -11.25
C ALA A 8 -19.48 -24.07 -11.54
N LYS A 9 -18.95 -24.27 -12.76
CA LYS A 9 -17.69 -23.67 -13.18
C LYS A 9 -17.78 -22.15 -13.26
N ALA A 10 -18.84 -21.61 -13.86
CA ALA A 10 -19.07 -20.17 -13.96
C ALA A 10 -19.22 -19.53 -12.57
N GLU A 11 -19.94 -20.18 -11.65
CA GLU A 11 -20.08 -19.73 -10.28
C GLU A 11 -18.74 -19.73 -9.53
N HIS A 12 -17.94 -20.78 -9.70
CA HIS A 12 -16.60 -20.86 -9.12
C HIS A 12 -15.68 -19.75 -9.67
N GLU A 13 -15.66 -19.52 -10.98
CA GLU A 13 -14.87 -18.46 -11.61
C GLU A 13 -15.32 -17.06 -11.15
N ALA A 14 -16.62 -16.84 -11.00
CA ALA A 14 -17.16 -15.59 -10.48
C ALA A 14 -16.75 -15.35 -9.02
N LYS A 15 -16.87 -16.37 -8.16
CA LYS A 15 -16.42 -16.29 -6.75
C LYS A 15 -14.92 -16.08 -6.63
N PHE A 16 -14.14 -16.78 -7.44
CA PHE A 16 -12.68 -16.64 -7.47
C PHE A 16 -12.26 -15.25 -7.95
N THR A 17 -12.93 -14.72 -8.98
CA THR A 17 -12.71 -13.36 -9.46
C THR A 17 -13.10 -12.32 -8.42
N ALA A 18 -14.25 -12.48 -7.76
CA ALA A 18 -14.70 -11.58 -6.70
C ALA A 18 -13.76 -11.59 -5.49
N TYR A 19 -13.32 -12.77 -5.04
CA TYR A 19 -12.32 -12.91 -3.97
C TYR A 19 -10.99 -12.26 -4.34
N ASN A 20 -10.55 -12.46 -5.58
CA ASN A 20 -9.32 -11.85 -6.04
C ASN A 20 -9.45 -10.36 -6.23
N ARG A 21 -10.64 -9.81 -6.48
CA ARG A 21 -10.89 -8.37 -6.63
C ARG A 21 -11.28 -7.66 -5.33
N ALA A 22 -11.57 -8.39 -4.26
CA ALA A 22 -11.93 -7.81 -2.98
C ALA A 22 -10.74 -7.06 -2.35
N PRO A 23 -10.98 -5.93 -1.67
CA PRO A 23 -9.96 -5.29 -0.88
C PRO A 23 -9.39 -6.20 0.21
N LYS A 24 -8.08 -6.13 0.45
CA LYS A 24 -7.38 -6.98 1.43
C LYS A 24 -6.57 -6.13 2.38
N PHE A 25 -6.83 -6.31 3.67
CA PHE A 25 -5.99 -5.79 4.74
C PHE A 25 -4.97 -6.86 5.17
N ARG A 26 -3.70 -6.48 5.26
CA ARG A 26 -2.60 -7.36 5.67
C ARG A 26 -1.73 -6.65 6.69
N HIS A 27 -1.29 -7.40 7.68
CA HIS A 27 -0.21 -6.99 8.57
C HIS A 27 0.99 -7.92 8.30
N ILE A 28 2.15 -7.33 8.01
CA ILE A 28 3.37 -8.06 7.68
C ILE A 28 4.48 -7.55 8.58
N THR A 29 5.14 -8.46 9.28
CA THR A 29 6.38 -8.19 10.02
C THR A 29 7.52 -8.91 9.33
N ARG A 30 8.58 -8.17 8.99
CA ARG A 30 9.82 -8.71 8.46
C ARG A 30 10.86 -8.71 9.56
N GLU A 31 11.39 -9.88 9.86
CA GLU A 31 12.45 -10.06 10.84
C GLU A 31 13.76 -10.46 10.14
N LEU A 32 14.87 -9.92 10.62
CA LEU A 32 16.22 -10.30 10.23
C LEU A 32 16.99 -10.64 11.50
N GLU A 33 17.50 -11.87 11.59
CA GLU A 33 18.28 -12.36 12.75
C GLU A 33 17.56 -12.21 14.10
N GLY A 34 16.22 -12.34 14.11
CA GLY A 34 15.39 -12.22 15.31
C GLY A 34 15.10 -10.78 15.74
N VAL A 35 15.47 -9.79 14.91
CA VAL A 35 15.12 -8.39 15.10
C VAL A 35 14.11 -7.97 14.05
N VAL A 36 13.04 -7.27 14.47
CA VAL A 36 12.08 -6.68 13.53
C VAL A 36 12.79 -5.63 12.68
N GLU A 37 12.93 -5.91 11.39
CA GLU A 37 13.50 -4.98 10.40
C GLU A 37 12.43 -4.02 9.89
N ARG A 38 11.19 -4.49 9.73
CA ARG A 38 10.08 -3.68 9.22
C ARG A 38 8.74 -4.27 9.66
N GLU A 39 7.80 -3.41 10.03
CA GLU A 39 6.40 -3.73 10.24
C GLU A 39 5.57 -2.92 9.25
N SER A 40 4.63 -3.56 8.57
CA SER A 40 3.82 -2.95 7.53
C SER A 40 2.34 -3.34 7.68
N TYR A 41 1.45 -2.35 7.63
CA TYR A 41 0.02 -2.53 7.45
C TYR A 41 -0.37 -2.09 6.04
N ILE A 42 -0.98 -3.00 5.28
CA ILE A 42 -1.22 -2.83 3.86
C ILE A 42 -2.71 -3.02 3.58
N TYR A 43 -3.30 -2.06 2.88
CA TYR A 43 -4.63 -2.19 2.30
C TYR A 43 -4.54 -2.18 0.78
N SER A 44 -4.90 -3.29 0.13
CA SER A 44 -4.78 -3.48 -1.32
C SER A 44 -6.14 -3.61 -1.98
N THR A 45 -6.31 -3.01 -3.15
CA THR A 45 -7.47 -3.10 -4.05
C THR A 45 -7.00 -3.50 -5.46
N PRO A 46 -7.92 -3.71 -6.42
CA PRO A 46 -7.52 -3.92 -7.82
C PRO A 46 -6.75 -2.76 -8.44
N ASP A 47 -6.95 -1.55 -7.90
CA ASP A 47 -6.43 -0.31 -8.49
C ASP A 47 -5.10 0.13 -7.85
N GLY A 48 -4.75 -0.40 -6.68
CA GLY A 48 -3.50 -0.08 -5.99
C GLY A 48 -3.46 -0.60 -4.56
N ALA A 49 -2.49 -0.12 -3.78
CA ALA A 49 -2.39 -0.41 -2.36
C ALA A 49 -1.78 0.77 -1.60
N VAL A 50 -2.18 0.95 -0.35
CA VAL A 50 -1.51 1.82 0.61
C VAL A 50 -0.81 0.95 1.64
N GLU A 51 0.44 1.28 1.92
CA GLU A 51 1.27 0.66 2.95
C GLU A 51 1.65 1.71 3.98
N LEU A 52 1.22 1.54 5.22
CA LEU A 52 1.88 2.16 6.37
C LEU A 52 2.99 1.23 6.81
N TRP A 53 4.19 1.76 6.98
CA TRP A 53 5.33 0.98 7.43
C TRP A 53 6.15 1.71 8.49
N ARG A 54 6.80 0.93 9.34
CA ARG A 54 7.81 1.41 10.28
C ARG A 54 8.96 0.43 10.39
N ARG A 55 10.11 0.92 10.81
CA ARG A 55 11.29 0.13 11.20
C ARG A 55 11.95 0.78 12.40
N PRO A 56 12.68 0.03 13.23
CA PRO A 56 13.51 0.63 14.26
C PRO A 56 14.50 1.62 13.63
N GLU A 57 14.73 2.75 14.29
CA GLU A 57 15.81 3.67 13.90
C GLU A 57 17.16 2.96 14.00
N THR A 58 17.94 2.98 12.91
CA THR A 58 19.32 2.50 12.93
C THR A 58 20.28 3.60 13.34
N GLY A 59 20.89 3.44 14.52
CA GLY A 59 22.10 4.15 14.94
C GLY A 59 21.93 5.65 15.22
N GLY A 60 21.72 6.02 16.49
CA GLY A 60 22.02 7.33 17.10
C GLY A 60 21.35 8.60 16.53
N LEU A 61 20.61 8.47 15.43
CA LEU A 61 19.94 9.55 14.73
C LEU A 61 18.51 9.68 15.29
N SER A 62 18.36 10.42 16.40
CA SER A 62 17.09 10.62 17.12
C SER A 62 16.21 11.68 16.46
N TRP A 63 15.64 11.37 15.29
CA TRP A 63 14.73 12.31 14.62
C TRP A 63 13.29 12.09 15.09
N SER A 64 12.92 10.86 15.48
CA SER A 64 11.61 10.54 16.05
C SER A 64 11.63 10.49 17.58
N SER A 65 10.51 10.86 18.22
CA SER A 65 10.31 10.71 19.66
C SER A 65 10.11 9.26 20.10
N THR A 66 9.95 8.33 19.15
CA THR A 66 9.44 6.98 19.40
C THR A 66 10.36 5.87 18.90
N GLY A 67 11.54 6.22 18.39
CA GLY A 67 12.60 5.28 18.02
C GLY A 67 12.30 4.48 16.76
N HIS A 68 11.35 4.94 15.96
CA HIS A 68 10.97 4.33 14.70
C HIS A 68 11.04 5.35 13.57
N MET A 69 11.51 4.91 12.40
CA MET A 69 11.33 5.63 11.15
C MET A 69 10.31 4.89 10.28
N GLY A 70 9.51 5.62 9.52
CA GLY A 70 8.43 5.00 8.75
C GLY A 70 7.77 5.95 7.77
N GLY A 71 6.61 5.54 7.29
CA GLY A 71 5.70 6.42 6.58
C GLY A 71 4.59 5.69 5.85
N VAL A 72 3.91 6.45 5.00
CA VAL A 72 2.84 5.96 4.13
C VAL A 72 3.34 5.91 2.70
N GLU A 73 3.21 4.75 2.04
CA GLU A 73 3.56 4.54 0.65
C GLU A 73 2.36 4.11 -0.17
N ILE A 74 2.20 4.71 -1.35
CA ILE A 74 1.18 4.32 -2.32
C ILE A 74 1.83 3.47 -3.39
N HIS A 75 1.22 2.33 -3.70
CA HIS A 75 1.66 1.36 -4.70
C HIS A 75 0.57 1.22 -5.77
N SER A 76 0.92 1.38 -7.04
CA SER A 76 -0.05 1.37 -8.15
C SER A 76 0.44 0.55 -9.35
N PRO A 77 -0.45 -0.13 -10.10
CA PRO A 77 -0.10 -0.80 -11.36
C PRO A 77 0.07 0.19 -12.54
N LYS A 78 -0.08 1.50 -12.29
CA LYS A 78 0.07 2.59 -13.26
C LYS A 78 0.92 3.72 -12.64
N PRO A 79 1.59 4.56 -13.46
CA PRO A 79 2.27 5.75 -12.95
C PRO A 79 1.35 6.64 -12.11
N LEU A 80 1.83 7.09 -10.95
CA LEU A 80 1.16 8.01 -10.04
C LEU A 80 1.29 9.46 -10.53
N TYR A 81 2.45 9.82 -11.08
CA TYR A 81 2.74 11.15 -11.62
C TYR A 81 3.46 11.05 -12.98
N ALA A 82 3.47 12.16 -13.72
CA ALA A 82 4.10 12.23 -15.03
C ALA A 82 5.59 11.82 -14.95
N ASN A 83 6.04 11.02 -15.92
CA ASN A 83 7.43 10.54 -16.03
C ASN A 83 7.93 9.66 -14.85
N GLN A 84 7.04 9.19 -13.97
CA GLN A 84 7.43 8.28 -12.91
C GLN A 84 7.94 6.95 -13.49
N LYS A 85 9.14 6.55 -13.05
CA LYS A 85 9.72 5.26 -13.43
C LYS A 85 9.04 4.15 -12.64
N GLN A 86 8.78 3.03 -13.32
CA GLN A 86 8.33 1.81 -12.67
C GLN A 86 9.39 1.37 -11.66
N ASN A 87 8.95 0.88 -10.50
CA ASN A 87 9.83 0.21 -9.55
C ASN A 87 10.45 -1.03 -10.23
N PRO A 88 11.79 -1.16 -10.24
CA PRO A 88 12.47 -2.28 -10.90
C PRO A 88 12.24 -3.64 -10.22
N GLY A 89 11.78 -3.64 -8.97
CA GLY A 89 11.45 -4.87 -8.23
C GLY A 89 10.01 -5.35 -8.43
N TYR A 90 9.78 -6.63 -8.10
CA TYR A 90 8.42 -7.16 -7.95
C TYR A 90 7.78 -6.55 -6.70
N CYS A 91 6.61 -5.93 -6.86
CA CYS A 91 5.84 -5.43 -5.73
C CYS A 91 4.78 -6.45 -5.33
N ALA A 92 4.93 -7.03 -4.12
CA ALA A 92 3.96 -7.96 -3.55
C ALA A 92 2.65 -7.28 -3.12
N HIS A 93 2.59 -5.94 -3.17
CA HIS A 93 1.42 -5.16 -2.76
C HIS A 93 0.41 -4.94 -3.88
N VAL A 94 0.82 -5.07 -5.15
CA VAL A 94 -0.01 -4.81 -6.34
C VAL A 94 -0.15 -6.05 -7.20
N TRP A 95 -1.35 -6.33 -7.71
CA TRP A 95 -1.55 -7.48 -8.60
C TRP A 95 -0.86 -7.30 -9.95
N GLY A 96 -0.26 -8.37 -10.46
CA GLY A 96 0.44 -8.36 -11.75
C GLY A 96 1.92 -7.95 -11.68
N GLY A 97 2.45 -7.60 -10.50
CA GLY A 97 3.88 -7.49 -10.23
C GLY A 97 4.59 -6.23 -10.75
N LYS A 98 3.99 -5.48 -11.69
CA LYS A 98 4.44 -4.13 -12.04
C LYS A 98 3.91 -3.13 -11.02
N CYS A 99 4.77 -2.24 -10.54
CA CYS A 99 4.38 -1.25 -9.55
C CYS A 99 5.11 0.08 -9.74
N TRP A 100 4.38 1.16 -9.51
CA TRP A 100 4.86 2.50 -9.30
C TRP A 100 4.58 2.88 -7.85
N THR A 101 5.58 3.47 -7.19
CA THR A 101 5.52 3.79 -5.77
C THR A 101 5.73 5.27 -5.57
N SER A 102 4.95 5.93 -4.71
CA SER A 102 5.11 7.36 -4.42
C SER A 102 6.52 7.73 -3.95
N GLY A 103 7.29 6.75 -3.45
CA GLY A 103 8.73 6.89 -3.14
C GLY A 103 9.02 7.72 -1.90
N SER A 104 8.01 8.42 -1.37
CA SER A 104 8.08 9.26 -0.19
C SER A 104 7.40 8.56 0.96
N SER A 105 8.16 8.21 2.00
CA SER A 105 7.61 7.99 3.34
C SER A 105 7.03 9.32 3.82
N MET A 106 5.71 9.46 3.88
CA MET A 106 5.12 10.59 4.60
C MET A 106 5.56 10.53 6.06
N ALA A 107 5.99 11.65 6.64
CA ALA A 107 6.63 11.76 7.95
C ALA A 107 5.96 10.87 9.02
N PHE A 108 6.63 9.78 9.42
CA PHE A 108 6.07 8.80 10.36
C PHE A 108 5.57 9.41 11.66
N ASP A 109 6.29 10.41 12.18
CA ASP A 109 5.94 11.11 13.42
C ASP A 109 4.53 11.73 13.38
N GLN A 110 4.00 12.01 12.18
CA GLN A 110 2.66 12.55 11.98
C GLN A 110 1.55 11.50 12.02
N TYR A 111 1.90 10.21 11.94
CA TYR A 111 0.96 9.11 11.73
C TYR A 111 1.17 7.95 12.71
N GLU A 112 1.91 8.18 13.78
CA GLU A 112 2.27 7.13 14.71
C GLU A 112 1.06 6.64 15.51
N GLU A 113 0.20 7.55 15.96
CA GLU A 113 -1.01 7.21 16.71
C GLU A 113 -2.00 6.40 15.84
N GLU A 114 -1.89 6.57 14.52
CA GLU A 114 -2.69 5.93 13.48
C GLU A 114 -2.06 4.62 12.98
N PHE A 115 -0.84 4.29 13.40
CA PHE A 115 -0.17 3.08 12.96
C PHE A 115 -0.91 1.83 13.44
N GLY A 116 -1.31 0.98 12.48
CA GLY A 116 -2.12 -0.21 12.76
C GLY A 116 -3.62 0.05 12.83
N GLN A 117 -4.10 1.28 12.62
CA GLN A 117 -5.53 1.60 12.54
C GLN A 117 -6.07 1.33 11.13
N PRO A 118 -6.91 0.29 10.92
CA PRO A 118 -7.35 -0.09 9.58
C PRO A 118 -8.17 1.00 8.88
N ASP A 119 -8.89 1.81 9.65
CA ASP A 119 -9.74 2.86 9.09
C ASP A 119 -8.94 4.07 8.61
N TYR A 120 -7.79 4.35 9.24
CA TYR A 120 -6.84 5.35 8.74
C TYR A 120 -6.28 4.94 7.37
N ILE A 121 -5.83 3.69 7.22
CA ILE A 121 -5.28 3.18 5.94
C ILE A 121 -6.31 3.27 4.81
N LYS A 122 -7.57 2.95 5.13
CA LYS A 122 -8.68 3.06 4.17
C LYS A 122 -8.94 4.51 3.79
N ALA A 123 -8.89 5.44 4.74
CA ALA A 123 -9.06 6.87 4.48
C ALA A 123 -7.95 7.41 3.58
N GLU A 124 -6.69 7.04 3.83
CA GLU A 124 -5.55 7.42 2.98
C GLU A 124 -5.67 6.87 1.55
N LEU A 125 -6.14 5.63 1.38
CA LEU A 125 -6.43 5.10 0.05
C LEU A 125 -7.56 5.89 -0.64
N ALA A 126 -8.60 6.27 0.09
CA ALA A 126 -9.70 7.06 -0.46
C ALA A 126 -9.23 8.45 -0.91
N ARG A 127 -8.39 9.12 -0.11
CA ARG A 127 -7.74 10.40 -0.45
C ARG A 127 -6.86 10.30 -1.69
N TRP A 128 -6.16 9.17 -1.84
CA TRP A 128 -5.38 8.92 -3.05
C TRP A 128 -6.27 8.79 -4.29
N HIS A 129 -7.34 8.00 -4.21
CA HIS A 129 -8.27 7.83 -5.32
C HIS A 129 -9.03 9.11 -5.69
N SER A 130 -9.23 10.04 -4.75
CA SER A 130 -9.87 11.32 -5.03
C SER A 130 -8.94 12.37 -5.66
N ASN A 131 -7.67 12.02 -5.94
CA ASN A 131 -6.61 12.95 -6.37
C ASN A 131 -6.38 14.12 -5.39
N GLU A 132 -6.72 14.00 -4.10
CA GLU A 132 -6.41 15.04 -3.10
C GLU A 132 -4.90 15.20 -2.83
N PHE A 133 -4.04 14.51 -3.58
CA PHE A 133 -2.59 14.59 -3.50
C PHE A 133 -1.93 15.45 -4.59
N ASP A 134 -2.69 16.00 -5.56
CA ASP A 134 -2.22 17.02 -6.53
C ASP A 134 -3.34 18.07 -6.72
N SER A 135 -3.11 19.37 -6.60
CA SER A 135 -2.01 20.11 -7.24
C SER A 135 -1.21 20.97 -6.25
N PRO A 136 0.11 21.18 -6.47
CA PRO A 136 0.66 22.47 -6.11
C PRO A 136 -0.23 23.51 -6.79
N GLU A 137 -0.78 24.45 -6.03
CA GLU A 137 -1.29 25.67 -6.64
C GLU A 137 -0.13 26.18 -7.51
N GLU A 138 -0.31 26.14 -8.83
CA GLU A 138 0.50 26.99 -9.69
C GLU A 138 0.26 28.40 -9.13
N ASP A 139 1.30 29.00 -8.54
CA ASP A 139 1.34 30.42 -8.22
C ASP A 139 1.10 31.18 -9.54
N GLU A 140 -0.17 31.32 -9.91
CA GLU A 140 -0.60 32.34 -10.84
C GLU A 140 -0.63 33.66 -10.06
N SER A 141 0.48 34.40 -10.18
CA SER A 141 0.60 35.88 -10.32
C SER A 141 1.66 36.56 -9.47
#